data_AF-A0A199UNL1-F1
#
_entry.id   AF-A0A199UNL1-F1
#
_cell.length_a   1.000
_cell.length_b   1.000
_cell.length_c   1.000
_cell.angle_alpha   90.00
_cell.angle_beta   90.00
_cell.angle_gamma   90.00
#
_symmetry.space_group_name_H-M   'P 1'
#
loop_
_entity.id
_entity.type
_entity.pdbx_description
1 polymer ?
#
loop_
_entity_poly.entity_id
_entity_poly.type
_entity_poly.pdbx_seq_one_letter_code
_entity_poly.pdbx_strand_id
1 'polypeptide(L)'
;MQERKAGSGCLSAQSAAARERRKRISEKTQELGKLIPGGNKMNTAEMFQSAYKYVRFLQAQVGILSLMRSIQERGKVPLLVEQQLQLLLESTTIQEKLYGEGNCLVPNKIVDTMAKDKEIKSNMLVSRDLDRFIESMR
;
A
#
# COMPACT_ATOMS: atom_id res chain seq x y z
N MET A 1 -3.19 37.26 -53.03
CA MET A 1 -3.93 36.45 -52.04
C MET A 1 -4.00 35.03 -52.57
N GLN A 2 -3.48 34.03 -51.86
CA GLN A 2 -3.79 32.63 -52.17
C GLN A 2 -3.78 31.81 -50.89
N GLU A 3 -4.79 30.96 -50.78
CA GLU A 3 -5.49 30.60 -49.55
C GLU A 3 -4.75 29.53 -48.73
N ARG A 4 -4.64 29.74 -47.40
CA ARG A 4 -4.34 28.64 -46.47
C ARG A 4 -5.60 27.81 -46.30
N LYS A 5 -5.74 26.73 -47.08
CA LYS A 5 -6.81 25.74 -46.89
C LYS A 5 -6.50 24.90 -45.65
N ALA A 6 -7.11 25.27 -44.53
CA ALA A 6 -7.24 24.40 -43.36
C ALA A 6 -8.20 23.24 -43.72
N GLY A 7 -7.62 22.13 -44.17
CA GLY A 7 -8.34 20.90 -44.52
C GLY A 7 -8.50 19.98 -43.31
N SER A 8 -9.73 19.95 -42.81
CA SER A 8 -10.29 19.01 -41.84
C SER A 8 -9.99 17.54 -42.15
N GLY A 9 -9.69 16.74 -41.12
CA GLY A 9 -10.23 15.38 -41.01
C GLY A 9 -9.47 14.22 -41.66
N CYS A 10 -8.19 14.01 -41.34
CA CYS A 10 -7.64 12.65 -41.28
C CYS A 10 -6.60 12.59 -40.17
N LEU A 11 -6.98 12.03 -39.02
CA LEU A 11 -6.03 11.73 -37.96
C LEU A 11 -5.05 10.71 -38.53
N SER A 12 -3.79 11.11 -38.74
CA SER A 12 -2.74 10.18 -39.16
C SER A 12 -2.72 8.96 -38.24
N ALA A 13 -2.37 7.77 -38.76
CA ALA A 13 -2.28 6.55 -37.96
C ALA A 13 -1.44 6.76 -36.68
N GLN A 14 -0.40 7.60 -36.77
CA GLN A 14 0.42 8.04 -35.64
C GLN A 14 -0.37 8.82 -34.58
N SER A 15 -1.25 9.74 -34.99
CA SER A 15 -2.10 10.49 -34.06
C SER A 15 -3.19 9.62 -33.41
N ALA A 16 -3.73 8.64 -34.14
CA ALA A 16 -4.67 7.65 -33.60
C ALA A 16 -3.97 6.75 -32.56
N ALA A 17 -2.78 6.22 -32.89
CA ALA A 17 -1.97 5.43 -31.97
C ALA A 17 -1.58 6.23 -30.71
N ALA A 18 -1.21 7.51 -30.86
CA ALA A 18 -0.89 8.37 -29.74
C ALA A 18 -2.11 8.63 -28.82
N ARG A 19 -3.31 8.81 -29.39
CA ARG A 19 -4.56 8.96 -28.63
C ARG A 19 -4.87 7.70 -27.83
N GLU A 20 -4.76 6.54 -28.45
CA GLU A 20 -4.99 5.24 -27.80
C GLU A 20 -4.01 5.02 -26.64
N ARG A 21 -2.72 5.35 -26.82
CA ARG A 21 -1.73 5.30 -25.73
C ARG A 21 -2.14 6.21 -24.56
N ARG A 22 -2.55 7.44 -24.84
CA ARG A 22 -2.98 8.39 -23.79
C ARG A 22 -4.21 7.88 -23.05
N LYS A 23 -5.19 7.33 -23.78
CA LYS A 23 -6.40 6.71 -23.21
C LYS A 23 -6.04 5.60 -22.21
N ARG A 24 -5.19 4.65 -22.63
CA ARG A 24 -4.72 3.57 -21.74
C ARG A 24 -3.99 4.07 -20.50
N ILE A 25 -3.17 5.12 -20.63
CA ILE A 25 -2.49 5.74 -19.49
C ILE A 25 -3.50 6.37 -18.54
N SER A 26 -4.47 7.13 -19.05
CA SER A 26 -5.52 7.75 -18.24
C SER A 26 -6.37 6.72 -17.50
N GLU A 27 -6.76 5.63 -18.16
CA GLU A 27 -7.51 4.52 -17.54
C GLU A 27 -6.74 3.91 -16.36
N LYS A 28 -5.47 3.54 -16.57
CA LYS A 28 -4.63 2.98 -15.49
C LYS A 28 -4.38 3.97 -14.35
N THR A 29 -4.21 5.26 -14.69
CA THR A 29 -4.03 6.32 -13.69
C THR A 29 -5.29 6.49 -12.84
N GLN A 30 -6.47 6.38 -13.45
CA GLN A 30 -7.75 6.44 -12.75
C GLN A 30 -7.97 5.21 -11.85
N GLU A 31 -7.62 4.01 -12.32
CA GLU A 31 -7.68 2.80 -11.50
C GLU A 31 -6.76 2.89 -10.29
N LEU A 32 -5.54 3.38 -10.48
CA LEU A 32 -4.60 3.60 -9.39
C LEU A 32 -5.16 4.57 -8.34
N GLY A 33 -5.80 5.66 -8.76
CA GLY A 33 -6.42 6.64 -7.85
C GLY A 33 -7.49 6.05 -6.94
N LYS A 34 -8.20 4.99 -7.37
CA LYS A 34 -9.21 4.28 -6.56
C LYS A 34 -8.62 3.40 -5.47
N LEU A 35 -7.38 2.94 -5.65
CA LEU A 35 -6.71 2.03 -4.71
C LEU A 35 -5.94 2.78 -3.61
N ILE A 36 -5.60 4.05 -3.85
CA ILE A 36 -4.81 4.86 -2.94
C ILE A 36 -5.76 5.63 -2.02
N PRO A 37 -5.56 5.59 -0.69
CA PRO A 37 -6.27 6.43 0.25
C PRO A 37 -6.23 7.91 -0.15
N GLY A 38 -7.40 8.49 -0.43
CA GLY A 38 -7.51 9.89 -0.87
C GLY A 38 -6.98 10.17 -2.28
N GLY A 39 -6.60 9.16 -3.07
CA GLY A 39 -6.02 9.32 -4.41
C GLY A 39 -6.91 10.09 -5.38
N ASN A 40 -8.24 9.91 -5.27
CA ASN A 40 -9.22 10.65 -6.09
C ASN A 40 -9.23 12.17 -5.85
N LYS A 41 -8.59 12.66 -4.78
CA LYS A 41 -8.52 14.10 -4.43
C LYS A 41 -7.13 14.70 -4.71
N MET A 42 -6.18 13.90 -5.20
CA MET A 42 -4.78 14.30 -5.40
C MET A 42 -4.51 14.62 -6.87
N ASN A 43 -3.53 15.49 -7.13
CA ASN A 43 -2.99 15.61 -8.49
C ASN A 43 -2.16 14.36 -8.85
N THR A 44 -1.85 14.16 -10.14
CA THR A 44 -1.17 12.94 -10.60
C THR A 44 0.20 12.70 -9.95
N ALA A 45 0.98 13.74 -9.72
CA ALA A 45 2.31 13.61 -9.11
C ALA A 45 2.21 13.22 -7.62
N GLU A 46 1.32 13.91 -6.88
CA GLU A 46 1.00 13.58 -5.49
C GLU A 46 0.44 12.17 -5.35
N MET A 47 -0.45 11.76 -6.26
CA MET A 47 -1.02 10.42 -6.28
C MET A 47 0.08 9.36 -6.42
N PHE A 48 1.05 9.54 -7.33
CA PHE A 48 2.17 8.60 -7.46
C PHE A 48 3.05 8.55 -6.20
N GLN A 49 3.33 9.69 -5.57
CA GLN A 49 4.10 9.72 -4.33
C GLN A 49 3.36 9.04 -3.18
N SER A 50 2.06 9.29 -3.05
CA SER A 50 1.19 8.63 -2.08
C SER A 50 1.05 7.13 -2.37
N ALA A 51 1.03 6.72 -3.64
CA ALA A 51 1.03 5.31 -4.03
C ALA A 51 2.27 4.59 -3.50
N TYR A 52 3.45 5.19 -3.68
CA TYR A 52 4.70 4.64 -3.16
C TYR A 52 4.65 4.48 -1.64
N LYS A 53 4.25 5.54 -0.92
CA LYS A 53 4.13 5.50 0.54
C LYS A 53 3.11 4.46 1.01
N TYR A 54 1.97 4.35 0.32
CA TYR A 54 0.93 3.38 0.67
C TYR A 54 1.39 1.93 0.45
N VAL A 55 2.13 1.64 -0.62
CA VAL A 55 2.73 0.32 -0.84
C VAL A 55 3.72 -0.02 0.27
N ARG A 56 4.55 0.93 0.70
CA ARG A 56 5.49 0.74 1.82
C ARG A 56 4.76 0.46 3.13
N PHE A 57 3.70 1.21 3.40
CA PHE A 57 2.82 0.99 4.55
C PHE A 57 2.17 -0.41 4.54
N LEU A 58 1.68 -0.87 3.39
CA LEU A 58 1.11 -2.22 3.25
C LEU A 58 2.17 -3.31 3.43
N GLN A 59 3.36 -3.13 2.88
CA GLN A 59 4.50 -4.05 3.07
C GLN A 59 4.87 -4.14 4.56
N ALA A 60 4.87 -3.01 5.26
CA ALA A 60 5.13 -2.93 6.68
C ALA A 60 4.06 -3.74 7.46
N GLN A 61 2.77 -3.53 7.16
CA GLN A 61 1.68 -4.32 7.77
C GLN A 61 1.84 -5.83 7.54
N VAL A 62 2.14 -6.26 6.31
CA VAL A 62 2.39 -7.68 6.00
C VAL A 62 3.62 -8.21 6.75
N GLY A 63 4.66 -7.39 6.91
CA GLY A 63 5.85 -7.73 7.70
C GLY A 63 5.52 -8.02 9.17
N ILE A 64 4.74 -7.15 9.81
CA ILE A 64 4.27 -7.38 11.20
C ILE A 64 3.41 -8.63 11.27
N LEU A 65 2.45 -8.82 10.37
CA LEU A 65 1.60 -10.01 10.35
C LEU A 65 2.42 -11.30 10.21
N SER A 66 3.48 -11.26 9.39
CA SER A 66 4.39 -12.40 9.26
C SER A 66 5.18 -12.66 10.55
N LEU A 67 5.67 -11.59 11.20
CA LEU A 67 6.35 -11.70 12.49
C LEU A 67 5.41 -12.27 13.56
N MET A 68 4.15 -11.83 13.58
CA MET A 68 3.13 -12.33 14.49
C MET A 68 2.90 -13.83 14.29
N ARG A 69 2.77 -14.29 13.05
CA ARG A 69 2.64 -15.71 12.73
C ARG A 69 3.85 -16.51 13.19
N SER A 70 5.07 -16.00 13.02
CA SER A 70 6.29 -16.63 13.56
C SER A 70 6.31 -16.73 15.10
N ILE A 71 5.68 -15.78 15.80
CA ILE A 71 5.49 -15.82 17.25
C ILE A 71 4.35 -16.79 17.63
N GLN A 72 3.32 -16.91 16.80
CA GLN A 72 2.16 -17.77 16.99
C GLN A 72 2.51 -19.26 16.85
N GLU A 73 3.42 -19.62 15.95
CA GLU A 73 4.02 -20.98 15.84
C GLU A 73 4.70 -21.43 17.15
N ARG A 74 5.04 -20.50 18.06
CA ARG A 74 5.52 -20.82 19.42
C ARG A 74 4.40 -21.03 20.45
N GLY A 75 3.14 -21.15 20.01
CA GLY A 75 2.00 -21.53 20.84
C GLY A 75 1.37 -20.42 21.70
N LYS A 76 1.61 -19.12 21.38
CA LYS A 76 1.25 -18.00 22.27
C LYS A 76 0.10 -17.09 21.80
N VAL A 77 -0.49 -17.26 20.61
CA VAL A 77 -1.54 -16.35 20.09
C VAL A 77 -2.80 -17.10 19.64
N PRO A 78 -4.01 -16.72 20.10
CA PRO A 78 -5.27 -17.37 19.70
C PRO A 78 -5.72 -17.01 18.27
N LEU A 79 -6.17 -18.05 17.53
CA LEU A 79 -6.73 -18.05 16.17
C LEU A 79 -7.81 -16.98 15.89
N LEU A 80 -8.54 -16.55 16.93
CA LEU A 80 -9.62 -15.56 16.86
C LEU A 80 -9.10 -14.14 16.54
N VAL A 81 -7.84 -13.84 16.89
CA VAL A 81 -7.21 -12.53 16.61
C VAL A 81 -6.91 -12.37 15.13
N GLU A 82 -6.56 -13.46 14.42
CA GLU A 82 -6.29 -13.42 12.99
C GLU A 82 -7.55 -13.11 12.17
N GLN A 83 -8.68 -13.73 12.52
CA GLN A 83 -9.96 -13.48 11.85
C GLN A 83 -10.41 -12.02 12.00
N GLN A 84 -10.34 -11.48 13.22
CA GLN A 84 -10.69 -10.09 13.49
C GLN A 84 -9.77 -9.13 12.72
N LEU A 85 -8.46 -9.42 12.70
CA LEU A 85 -7.46 -8.60 12.04
C LEU A 85 -7.64 -8.61 10.52
N GLN A 86 -7.93 -9.78 9.94
CA GLN A 86 -8.23 -9.90 8.52
C GLN A 86 -9.46 -9.07 8.13
N LEU A 87 -10.52 -9.10 8.93
CA LEU A 87 -11.73 -8.29 8.73
C LEU A 87 -11.45 -6.78 8.80
N LEU A 88 -10.57 -6.34 9.70
CA LEU A 88 -10.15 -4.94 9.81
C LEU A 88 -9.26 -4.51 8.64
N LEU A 89 -8.39 -5.40 8.16
CA LEU A 89 -7.50 -5.14 7.02
C LEU A 89 -8.24 -5.09 5.68
N GLU A 90 -9.31 -5.87 5.54
CA GLU A 90 -10.18 -5.87 4.35
C GLU A 90 -11.07 -4.61 4.27
N SER A 91 -11.24 -3.88 5.37
CA SER A 91 -12.03 -2.65 5.41
C SER A 91 -11.24 -1.45 4.85
N THR A 92 -11.69 -0.92 3.72
CA THR A 92 -11.10 0.27 3.07
C THR A 92 -11.08 1.47 4.01
N THR A 93 -12.17 1.74 4.73
CA THR A 93 -12.27 2.88 5.67
C THR A 93 -11.23 2.81 6.79
N ILE A 94 -10.92 1.60 7.25
CA ILE A 94 -9.94 1.39 8.31
C ILE A 94 -8.53 1.59 7.76
N GLN A 95 -8.21 1.02 6.59
CA GLN A 95 -6.94 1.26 5.91
C GLN A 95 -6.70 2.74 5.62
N GLU A 96 -7.72 3.49 5.20
CA GLU A 96 -7.60 4.93 4.96
C GLU A 96 -7.29 5.71 6.23
N LYS A 97 -7.95 5.40 7.35
CA LYS A 97 -7.66 6.03 8.65
C LYS A 97 -6.28 5.69 9.17
N LEU A 98 -5.92 4.41 9.13
CA LEU A 98 -4.61 3.93 9.60
C LEU A 98 -3.47 4.57 8.82
N TYR A 99 -3.60 4.61 7.49
CA TYR A 99 -2.62 5.30 6.65
C TYR A 99 -2.56 6.80 6.93
N GLY A 100 -3.71 7.46 7.11
CA GLY A 100 -3.79 8.88 7.44
C GLY A 100 -3.14 9.24 8.79
N GLU A 101 -3.22 8.35 9.76
CA GLU A 101 -2.60 8.51 11.08
C GLU A 101 -1.17 7.95 11.16
N GLY A 102 -0.69 7.26 10.11
CA GLY A 102 0.61 6.58 10.12
C GLY A 102 0.69 5.39 11.07
N ASN A 103 -0.47 4.85 11.46
CA ASN A 103 -0.60 3.79 12.45
C ASN A 103 -0.75 2.43 11.76
N CYS A 104 -0.08 1.39 12.27
CA CYS A 104 -0.32 0.01 11.84
C CYS A 104 -1.15 -0.75 12.88
N LEU A 105 -1.96 -1.71 12.42
CA LEU A 105 -2.70 -2.59 13.32
C LEU A 105 -1.73 -3.58 13.97
N VAL A 106 -1.36 -3.30 15.22
CA VAL A 106 -0.61 -4.24 16.07
C VAL A 106 -1.46 -4.56 17.30
N PRO A 107 -1.88 -5.81 17.50
CA PRO A 107 -2.62 -6.17 18.70
C PRO A 107 -1.77 -5.95 19.97
N ASN A 108 -2.36 -5.30 20.98
CA ASN A 108 -1.68 -5.01 22.26
C ASN A 108 -1.08 -6.26 22.92
N LYS A 109 -1.70 -7.42 22.76
CA LYS A 109 -1.17 -8.70 23.28
C LYS A 109 0.20 -9.05 22.69
N ILE A 110 0.49 -8.70 21.44
CA ILE A 110 1.79 -8.93 20.82
C ILE A 110 2.81 -7.94 21.35
N VAL A 111 2.43 -6.66 21.48
CA VAL A 111 3.29 -5.64 22.10
C VAL A 111 3.66 -6.05 23.52
N ASP A 112 2.69 -6.52 24.30
CA ASP A 112 2.89 -7.03 25.66
C ASP A 112 3.77 -8.28 25.70
N THR A 113 3.62 -9.18 24.73
CA THR A 113 4.44 -10.40 24.63
C THR A 113 5.88 -10.05 24.25
N MET A 114 6.09 -9.15 23.29
CA MET A 114 7.42 -8.65 22.92
C MET A 114 8.09 -7.87 24.06
N ALA A 115 7.32 -7.11 24.85
CA ALA A 115 7.83 -6.36 25.99
C ALA A 115 8.27 -7.27 27.15
N LYS A 116 7.57 -8.39 27.37
CA LYS A 116 7.81 -9.33 28.48
C LYS A 116 8.83 -10.42 28.16
N ASP A 117 9.02 -10.77 26.90
CA ASP A 117 9.78 -11.97 26.52
C ASP A 117 11.26 -11.66 26.22
N LYS A 118 12.14 -12.06 27.16
CA LYS A 118 13.60 -11.86 27.07
C LYS A 118 14.23 -12.63 25.90
N GLU A 119 13.64 -13.74 25.46
CA GLU A 119 14.12 -14.53 24.32
C GLU A 119 13.79 -13.89 22.99
N ILE A 120 12.68 -13.15 22.88
CA ILE A 120 12.31 -12.42 21.66
C ILE A 120 13.31 -11.29 21.39
N LYS A 121 13.80 -10.61 22.43
CA LYS A 121 14.85 -9.58 22.32
C LYS A 121 16.20 -10.11 21.84
N SER A 122 16.53 -11.36 22.15
CA SER A 122 17.80 -12.00 21.78
C SER A 122 17.69 -12.95 20.58
N ASN A 123 16.49 -13.14 20.02
CA ASN A 123 16.28 -14.01 18.88
C ASN A 123 16.71 -13.31 17.57
N MET A 124 17.83 -13.77 16.99
CA MET A 124 18.40 -13.18 15.77
C MET A 124 17.43 -13.15 14.58
N LEU A 125 16.49 -14.08 14.49
CA LEU A 125 15.51 -14.13 13.38
C LEU A 125 14.44 -13.05 13.53
N VAL A 126 13.89 -12.90 14.73
CA VAL A 126 12.88 -11.87 15.05
C VAL A 126 13.48 -10.48 14.94
N SER A 127 14.72 -10.27 15.44
CA SER A 127 15.43 -8.99 15.28
C SER A 127 15.60 -8.64 13.81
N ARG A 128 16.03 -9.59 12.98
CA ARG A 128 16.22 -9.38 11.55
C ARG A 128 14.93 -9.02 10.81
N ASP A 129 13.82 -9.66 11.18
CA ASP A 129 12.51 -9.37 10.58
C ASP A 129 11.96 -8.02 11.05
N LEU A 130 12.24 -7.63 12.31
CA LEU A 130 11.91 -6.31 12.85
C LEU A 130 12.75 -5.19 12.19
N ASP A 131 14.05 -5.41 12.02
CA ASP A 131 14.95 -4.48 11.33
C ASP A 131 14.52 -4.30 9.86
N ARG A 132 14.16 -5.40 9.18
CA ARG A 132 13.59 -5.34 7.83
C ARG A 132 12.29 -4.54 7.79
N PHE A 133 11.45 -4.67 8.81
CA PHE A 133 10.22 -3.90 8.94
C PHE A 133 10.52 -2.40 9.16
N ILE A 134 11.43 -2.05 10.06
CA ILE A 134 11.82 -0.65 10.32
C ILE A 134 12.41 -0.01 9.04
N GLU A 135 13.27 -0.73 8.33
CA GLU A 135 13.81 -0.29 7.05
C GLU A 135 12.75 -0.24 5.93
N SER A 136 11.60 -0.90 6.11
CA SER A 136 10.45 -0.77 5.18
C SER A 136 9.62 0.49 5.41
N MET A 137 9.73 1.12 6.58
CA MET A 137 9.02 2.35 6.93
C MET A 137 9.85 3.63 6.70
N ARG A 138 11.18 3.49 6.57
CA ARG A 138 12.11 4.56 6.17
C ARG A 138 12.06 4.80 4.66
#